data_AF-A0A6N7YAM4-F1
#
_entry.id   AF-A0A6N7YAM4-F1
#
_cell.length_a   1.000
_cell.length_b   1.000
_cell.length_c   1.000
_cell.angle_alpha   90.00
_cell.angle_beta   90.00
_cell.angle_gamma   90.00
#
_symmetry.space_group_name_H-M   'P 1'
#
loop_
_entity.id
_entity.type
_entity.pdbx_description
1 polymer ?
#
loop_
_entity_poly.entity_id
_entity_poly.type
_entity_poly.pdbx_seq_one_letter_code
_entity_poly.pdbx_strand_id
1 'polypeptide(L)'
;MRQAVGRGRVPLFLTQGFLEDNTKPVASAWRFFNALGGRGHRAWYGQFDHIRGGEEESGDRRDLAGFHAEVMRFFDHHVRGVPLADAPVDRDPPIRVQTSDGSWRTERSWPPADVQPLRTTLTPGGRYEDTGLNRGTGEASLLPVGTDGLGAWTISPPLPHDAHYAGVPHASLQLAAARPGASLSVDVYDIAPDRRALLLSREASLVPADGRVELDLYGQDWKLPAGHRVGVRVGSADAEWWTPVGTQQTVTLVRGTVDLPFLRHRRTEAAALKRPKRLDTWLEDAPITVPQETIDAATAPGFTLPAAQTALPVPAGAPPANVPVGGPTARLTARISATARRRGSRVRRITVLGNAPRGARVTVALRRAGRVVATRRVSARVGAYRVTFRVRRAGRYAARVGARRGTLALTARTRAVRVR
;
A
#
# COMPACT_ATOMS: atom_id res chain seq x y z
N MET A 1 -12.55 -25.80 5.88
CA MET A 1 -11.80 -25.88 7.15
C MET A 1 -12.03 -24.58 7.93
N ARG A 2 -12.80 -24.60 9.03
CA ARG A 2 -13.01 -23.39 9.86
C ARG A 2 -11.76 -23.21 10.73
N GLN A 3 -10.86 -22.31 10.36
CA GLN A 3 -9.72 -21.95 11.20
C GLN A 3 -10.23 -21.27 12.47
N ALA A 4 -9.72 -21.71 13.62
CA ALA A 4 -9.98 -21.09 14.91
C ALA A 4 -9.47 -19.64 14.89
N VAL A 5 -10.38 -18.67 15.09
CA VAL A 5 -10.04 -17.25 15.26
C VAL A 5 -9.44 -17.12 16.67
N GLY A 6 -8.13 -17.33 16.78
CA GLY A 6 -7.40 -17.02 17.99
C GLY A 6 -7.46 -15.52 18.25
N ARG A 7 -8.20 -15.09 19.28
CA ARG A 7 -8.18 -13.70 19.77
C ARG A 7 -6.83 -13.44 20.43
N GLY A 8 -5.80 -13.22 19.62
CA GLY A 8 -4.50 -12.78 20.09
C GLY A 8 -4.67 -11.53 20.93
N ARG A 9 -4.43 -11.61 22.24
CA ARG A 9 -4.51 -10.46 23.14
C ARG A 9 -3.30 -9.54 23.04
N VAL A 10 -2.22 -10.02 22.40
CA VAL A 10 -0.97 -9.31 22.21
C VAL A 10 -1.08 -8.45 20.95
N PRO A 11 -0.98 -7.10 21.05
CA PRO A 11 -0.92 -6.23 19.89
C PRO A 11 0.23 -6.61 18.95
N LEU A 12 -0.02 -6.63 17.64
CA LEU A 12 0.97 -6.96 16.62
C LEU A 12 1.19 -5.77 15.70
N PHE A 13 2.46 -5.47 15.42
CA PHE A 13 2.85 -4.60 14.31
C PHE A 13 3.53 -5.47 13.26
N LEU A 14 2.86 -5.73 12.13
CA LEU A 14 3.38 -6.57 11.04
C LEU A 14 3.99 -5.70 9.93
N THR A 15 5.11 -6.13 9.38
CA THR A 15 5.66 -5.58 8.14
C THR A 15 5.84 -6.70 7.13
N GLN A 16 5.45 -6.48 5.88
CA GLN A 16 5.67 -7.44 4.81
C GLN A 16 5.96 -6.71 3.51
N GLY A 17 7.05 -7.10 2.84
CA GLY A 17 7.37 -6.64 1.50
C GLY A 17 6.61 -7.48 0.47
N PHE A 18 6.05 -6.84 -0.56
CA PHE A 18 5.49 -7.54 -1.71
C PHE A 18 6.56 -7.96 -2.73
N LEU A 19 7.74 -7.31 -2.71
CA LEU A 19 8.91 -7.66 -3.53
C LEU A 19 10.00 -8.37 -2.70
N GLU A 20 9.58 -8.95 -1.57
CA GLU A 20 10.40 -9.69 -0.62
C GLU A 20 10.79 -11.05 -1.19
N ASP A 21 12.09 -11.33 -1.18
CA ASP A 21 12.72 -12.51 -1.78
C ASP A 21 13.11 -13.60 -0.77
N ASN A 22 13.22 -13.27 0.51
CA ASN A 22 13.53 -14.23 1.56
C ASN A 22 12.26 -14.60 2.36
N THR A 23 11.60 -13.63 2.98
CA THR A 23 10.38 -13.84 3.78
C THR A 23 9.11 -13.59 2.98
N LYS A 24 8.91 -14.42 1.94
CA LYS A 24 7.94 -14.28 0.85
C LYS A 24 6.53 -13.82 1.27
N PRO A 25 5.83 -13.00 0.46
CA PRO A 25 4.48 -12.47 0.71
C PRO A 25 3.35 -13.51 0.52
N VAL A 26 3.49 -14.67 1.16
CA VAL A 26 2.58 -15.80 1.04
C VAL A 26 1.22 -15.54 1.69
N ALA A 27 0.18 -16.19 1.17
CA ALA A 27 -1.20 -16.02 1.61
C ALA A 27 -1.42 -16.24 3.13
N SER A 28 -0.63 -17.12 3.73
CA SER A 28 -0.71 -17.47 5.16
C SER A 28 -0.36 -16.30 6.07
N ALA A 29 0.53 -15.38 5.67
CA ALA A 29 0.88 -14.20 6.46
C ALA A 29 -0.34 -13.27 6.62
N TRP A 30 -1.10 -13.06 5.55
CA TRP A 30 -2.30 -12.22 5.56
C TRP A 30 -3.44 -12.89 6.33
N ARG A 31 -3.63 -14.20 6.14
CA ARG A 31 -4.62 -14.99 6.90
C ARG A 31 -4.33 -14.93 8.39
N PHE A 32 -3.06 -15.09 8.78
CA PHE A 32 -2.62 -14.94 10.16
C PHE A 32 -2.96 -13.57 10.73
N PHE A 33 -2.55 -12.48 10.04
CA PHE A 33 -2.83 -11.12 10.50
C PHE A 33 -4.33 -10.84 10.66
N ASN A 34 -5.13 -11.22 9.66
CA ASN A 34 -6.58 -11.03 9.69
C ASN A 34 -7.27 -11.86 10.78
N ALA A 35 -6.78 -13.07 11.06
CA ALA A 35 -7.34 -13.97 12.06
C ALA A 35 -7.16 -13.47 13.51
N LEU A 36 -6.18 -12.59 13.77
CA LEU A 36 -5.99 -12.01 15.10
C LEU A 36 -7.19 -11.16 15.53
N GLY A 37 -7.82 -10.45 14.59
CA GLY A 37 -8.95 -9.56 14.83
C GLY A 37 -8.65 -8.44 15.84
N GLY A 38 -9.62 -7.57 16.15
CA GLY A 38 -9.42 -6.52 17.17
C GLY A 38 -8.70 -5.25 16.68
N ARG A 39 -8.71 -4.21 17.53
CA ARG A 39 -8.33 -2.83 17.14
C ARG A 39 -6.86 -2.48 17.38
N GLY A 40 -6.10 -3.39 17.97
CA GLY A 40 -4.71 -3.15 18.38
C GLY A 40 -3.67 -3.43 17.32
N HIS A 41 -3.97 -4.22 16.28
CA HIS A 41 -2.96 -4.64 15.31
C HIS A 41 -2.74 -3.59 14.21
N ARG A 42 -1.49 -3.43 13.79
CA ARG A 42 -1.07 -2.51 12.74
C ARG A 42 -0.24 -3.26 11.71
N ALA A 43 -0.32 -2.85 10.45
CA ALA A 43 0.52 -3.42 9.42
C ALA A 43 0.99 -2.42 8.38
N TRP A 44 2.17 -2.66 7.84
CA TRP A 44 2.73 -1.98 6.68
C TRP A 44 3.09 -3.01 5.61
N TYR A 45 2.41 -2.92 4.48
CA TYR A 45 2.70 -3.73 3.29
C TYR A 45 3.25 -2.82 2.21
N GLY A 46 4.47 -3.08 1.74
CA GLY A 46 5.14 -2.18 0.82
C GLY A 46 5.91 -2.88 -0.29
N GLN A 47 6.36 -2.12 -1.28
CA GLN A 47 7.10 -2.63 -2.43
C GLN A 47 8.60 -2.77 -2.13
N PHE A 48 8.93 -3.23 -0.92
CA PHE A 48 10.29 -3.45 -0.45
C PHE A 48 10.65 -4.94 -0.41
N ASP A 49 11.95 -5.20 -0.34
CA ASP A 49 12.63 -6.49 -0.21
C ASP A 49 12.92 -6.83 1.27
N HIS A 50 13.96 -7.64 1.53
CA HIS A 50 14.35 -8.15 2.85
C HIS A 50 14.95 -7.10 3.79
N ILE A 51 14.14 -6.08 4.08
CA ILE A 51 14.53 -4.91 4.84
C ILE A 51 13.46 -4.52 5.85
N ARG A 52 13.86 -3.68 6.81
CA ARG A 52 12.91 -3.02 7.69
C ARG A 52 12.26 -1.82 7.00
N GLY A 53 11.00 -1.54 7.37
CA GLY A 53 10.23 -0.41 6.82
C GLY A 53 10.92 0.96 6.95
N GLY A 54 11.88 1.11 7.87
CA GLY A 54 12.62 2.36 8.11
C GLY A 54 14.09 2.40 7.67
N GLU A 55 14.64 1.35 7.05
CA GLU A 55 16.05 1.32 6.62
C GLU A 55 16.35 2.24 5.41
N GLU A 56 17.61 2.71 5.32
CA GLU A 56 18.09 3.77 4.40
C GLU A 56 18.57 3.27 3.02
N GLU A 57 19.19 2.09 2.94
CA GLU A 57 19.75 1.50 1.69
C GLU A 57 18.64 1.19 0.64
N SER A 58 17.41 1.40 1.05
CA SER A 58 16.18 1.09 0.36
C SER A 58 15.31 2.30 0.09
N GLY A 59 15.77 3.55 0.11
CA GLY A 59 14.97 4.72 -0.30
C GLY A 59 14.97 5.90 0.68
N ASP A 60 14.37 7.01 0.25
CA ASP A 60 14.67 8.39 0.68
C ASP A 60 14.62 8.67 2.22
N ARG A 61 15.63 9.42 2.71
CA ARG A 61 16.04 9.60 4.13
C ARG A 61 15.09 10.41 5.03
N ARG A 62 13.85 10.67 4.60
CA ARG A 62 13.10 11.85 5.07
C ARG A 62 11.99 11.59 6.09
N ASP A 63 11.79 10.36 6.57
CA ASP A 63 10.57 10.07 7.33
C ASP A 63 10.72 9.78 8.83
N LEU A 64 11.05 10.83 9.58
CA LEU A 64 10.83 10.89 11.04
C LEU A 64 9.33 10.92 11.41
N ALA A 65 8.39 10.96 10.46
CA ALA A 65 6.94 11.12 10.70
C ALA A 65 6.06 9.92 10.27
N GLY A 66 6.61 8.93 9.57
CA GLY A 66 5.91 7.74 9.06
C GLY A 66 6.27 6.50 9.85
N PHE A 67 7.01 5.55 9.25
CA PHE A 67 7.20 4.21 9.81
C PHE A 67 7.68 4.24 11.26
N HIS A 68 8.83 4.85 11.53
CA HIS A 68 9.39 4.91 12.88
C HIS A 68 8.50 5.66 13.88
N ALA A 69 7.84 6.73 13.45
CA ALA A 69 6.94 7.48 14.33
C ALA A 69 5.74 6.62 14.77
N GLU A 70 5.19 5.81 13.85
CA GLU A 70 4.08 4.90 14.13
C GLU A 70 4.53 3.74 15.01
N VAL A 71 5.65 3.10 14.69
CA VAL A 71 6.22 2.00 15.48
C VAL A 71 6.59 2.45 16.91
N MET A 72 7.24 3.61 17.07
CA MET A 72 7.58 4.10 18.40
C MET A 72 6.35 4.48 19.20
N ARG A 73 5.32 5.07 18.56
CA ARG A 73 4.03 5.34 19.22
C ARG A 73 3.31 4.05 19.61
N PHE A 74 3.42 3.00 18.79
CA PHE A 74 2.91 1.67 19.09
C PHE A 74 3.57 1.08 20.34
N PHE A 75 4.91 1.11 20.42
CA PHE A 75 5.64 0.66 21.61
C PHE A 75 5.40 1.54 22.83
N ASP A 76 5.30 2.86 22.67
CA ASP A 76 4.99 3.78 23.76
C ASP A 76 3.66 3.40 24.42
N HIS A 77 2.62 3.13 23.63
CA HIS A 77 1.32 2.75 24.18
C HIS A 77 1.31 1.33 24.74
N HIS A 78 1.75 0.33 23.98
CA HIS A 78 1.54 -1.08 24.31
C HIS A 78 2.62 -1.69 25.21
N VAL A 79 3.82 -1.09 25.28
CA VAL A 79 4.93 -1.58 26.10
C VAL A 79 5.23 -0.64 27.25
N ARG A 80 5.38 0.67 26.99
CA ARG A 80 5.67 1.66 28.04
C ARG A 80 4.44 2.13 28.83
N GLY A 81 3.24 1.75 28.40
CA GLY A 81 1.98 2.13 29.05
C GLY A 81 1.62 3.61 28.91
N VAL A 82 2.15 4.31 27.89
CA VAL A 82 1.81 5.71 27.61
C VAL A 82 0.31 5.82 27.26
N PRO A 83 -0.46 6.72 27.91
CA PRO A 83 -1.88 6.86 27.61
C PRO A 83 -2.16 7.27 26.16
N LEU A 84 -3.32 6.86 25.61
CA LEU A 84 -3.75 7.21 24.24
C LEU A 84 -3.78 8.73 23.96
N ALA A 85 -3.94 9.56 25.00
CA ALA A 85 -3.87 11.01 24.85
C ALA A 85 -2.51 11.49 24.34
N ASP A 86 -1.44 10.80 24.72
CA ASP A 86 -0.04 11.13 24.43
C ASP A 86 0.56 10.21 23.35
N ALA A 87 0.10 8.96 23.25
CA ALA A 87 0.43 7.99 22.20
C ALA A 87 -0.85 7.49 21.49
N PRO A 88 -1.46 8.28 20.59
CA PRO A 88 -2.77 8.00 20.02
C PRO A 88 -2.73 6.91 18.92
N VAL A 89 -2.36 5.69 19.28
CA VAL A 89 -2.31 4.55 18.34
C VAL A 89 -3.69 4.24 17.74
N ASP A 90 -4.77 4.57 18.44
CA ASP A 90 -6.16 4.42 18.01
C ASP A 90 -6.52 5.28 16.78
N ARG A 91 -5.67 6.25 16.44
CA ARG A 91 -5.80 7.10 15.24
C ARG A 91 -4.97 6.62 14.06
N ASP A 92 -4.07 5.67 14.27
CA ASP A 92 -3.28 5.07 13.19
C ASP A 92 -4.14 4.08 12.40
N PRO A 93 -3.99 4.05 11.07
CA PRO A 93 -4.75 3.13 10.23
C PRO A 93 -4.38 1.68 10.56
N PRO A 94 -5.32 0.72 10.47
CA PRO A 94 -5.01 -0.70 10.69
C PRO A 94 -3.93 -1.22 9.75
N ILE A 95 -4.00 -0.84 8.47
CA ILE A 95 -3.07 -1.28 7.45
C ILE A 95 -2.69 -0.09 6.58
N ARG A 96 -1.39 0.05 6.30
CA ARG A 96 -0.88 0.87 5.21
C ARG A 96 -0.38 -0.03 4.10
N VAL A 97 -0.78 0.29 2.87
CA VAL A 97 -0.41 -0.47 1.67
C VAL A 97 0.25 0.47 0.68
N GLN A 98 1.41 0.08 0.17
CA GLN A 98 2.07 0.75 -0.93
C GLN A 98 1.63 0.15 -2.27
N THR A 99 1.31 1.02 -3.22
CA THR A 99 0.99 0.64 -4.59
C THR A 99 2.23 0.74 -5.49
N SER A 100 2.19 0.11 -6.66
CA SER A 100 3.30 0.10 -7.65
C SER A 100 3.79 1.47 -8.14
N ASP A 101 3.00 2.53 -7.97
CA ASP A 101 3.41 3.93 -8.23
C ASP A 101 4.16 4.57 -7.05
N GLY A 102 4.46 3.79 -6.00
CA GLY A 102 5.11 4.22 -4.77
C GLY A 102 4.21 4.97 -3.80
N SER A 103 2.95 5.24 -4.17
CA SER A 103 1.99 5.89 -3.30
C SER A 103 1.48 4.95 -2.21
N TRP A 104 1.13 5.52 -1.05
CA TRP A 104 0.59 4.77 0.09
C TRP A 104 -0.87 5.11 0.32
N ARG A 105 -1.65 4.10 0.67
CA ARG A 105 -3.04 4.23 1.10
C ARG A 105 -3.30 3.48 2.40
N THR A 106 -4.48 3.71 2.96
CA THR A 106 -4.94 2.99 4.15
C THR A 106 -5.98 1.95 3.77
N GLU A 107 -5.93 0.80 4.43
CA GLU A 107 -6.91 -0.27 4.26
C GLU A 107 -7.34 -0.80 5.63
N ARG A 108 -8.55 -1.36 5.69
CA ARG A 108 -9.08 -2.00 6.91
C ARG A 108 -8.70 -3.47 7.02
N SER A 109 -8.47 -4.11 5.88
CA SER A 109 -8.07 -5.50 5.73
C SER A 109 -7.19 -5.64 4.51
N TRP A 110 -6.37 -6.69 4.48
CA TRP A 110 -5.64 -7.08 3.29
C TRP A 110 -5.87 -8.57 3.01
N PRO A 111 -6.31 -8.97 1.81
CA PRO A 111 -6.74 -8.10 0.71
C PRO A 111 -7.91 -7.17 1.09
N PRO A 112 -8.12 -6.04 0.37
CA PRO A 112 -9.26 -5.17 0.63
C PRO A 112 -10.60 -5.89 0.42
N ALA A 113 -11.63 -5.50 1.17
CA ALA A 113 -12.92 -6.20 1.17
C ALA A 113 -13.71 -6.12 -0.14
N ASP A 114 -13.39 -5.15 -1.00
CA ASP A 114 -13.97 -4.94 -2.33
C ASP A 114 -13.09 -5.49 -3.46
N VAL A 115 -12.11 -6.33 -3.12
CA VAL A 115 -11.45 -7.18 -4.10
C VAL A 115 -12.48 -8.14 -4.68
N GLN A 116 -12.54 -8.19 -5.99
CA GLN A 116 -13.31 -9.13 -6.76
C GLN A 116 -12.34 -10.15 -7.40
N PRO A 117 -12.34 -11.41 -6.95
CA PRO A 117 -11.66 -12.48 -7.67
C PRO A 117 -12.35 -12.70 -9.02
N LEU A 118 -11.59 -12.55 -10.10
CA LEU A 118 -12.05 -12.80 -11.46
C LEU A 118 -11.45 -14.09 -11.97
N ARG A 119 -12.33 -15.06 -12.22
CA ARG A 119 -11.94 -16.38 -12.71
C ARG A 119 -11.66 -16.34 -14.22
N THR A 120 -10.48 -16.79 -14.61
CA THR A 120 -10.10 -17.04 -16.00
C THR A 120 -9.75 -18.50 -16.19
N THR A 121 -10.27 -19.11 -17.26
CA THR A 121 -9.85 -20.44 -17.71
C THR A 121 -8.53 -20.32 -18.46
N LEU A 122 -7.55 -21.15 -18.09
CA LEU A 122 -6.26 -21.23 -18.77
C LEU A 122 -6.38 -22.05 -20.05
N THR A 123 -5.62 -21.68 -21.07
CA THR A 123 -5.59 -22.35 -22.38
C THR A 123 -5.14 -23.82 -22.21
N PRO A 124 -6.03 -24.80 -22.44
CA PRO A 124 -5.68 -26.21 -22.29
C PRO A 124 -4.74 -26.68 -23.40
N GLY A 125 -4.00 -27.75 -23.15
CA GLY A 125 -3.08 -28.37 -24.09
C GLY A 125 -1.70 -27.70 -24.18
N GLY A 126 -1.51 -26.55 -23.53
CA GLY A 126 -0.20 -25.90 -23.41
C GLY A 126 0.81 -26.81 -22.72
N ARG A 127 2.08 -26.73 -23.13
CA ARG A 127 3.15 -27.62 -22.66
C ARG A 127 4.38 -26.85 -22.25
N TYR A 128 5.17 -27.44 -21.36
CA TYR A 128 6.52 -27.00 -21.06
C TYR A 128 7.43 -28.20 -20.84
N GLU A 129 8.72 -28.02 -21.08
CA GLU A 129 9.75 -28.98 -20.69
C GLU A 129 10.23 -28.66 -19.28
N ASP A 130 10.21 -29.63 -18.37
CA ASP A 130 10.70 -29.47 -17.00
C ASP A 130 12.24 -29.52 -16.95
N THR A 131 12.86 -28.43 -17.43
CA THR A 131 14.31 -28.26 -17.41
C THR A 131 14.84 -27.81 -16.06
N GLY A 132 14.00 -27.19 -15.23
CA GLY A 132 14.42 -26.48 -14.00
C GLY A 132 15.19 -25.18 -14.25
N LEU A 133 15.30 -24.73 -15.51
CA LEU A 133 16.15 -23.61 -15.92
C LEU A 133 15.38 -22.40 -16.46
N ASN A 134 14.05 -22.46 -16.54
CA ASN A 134 13.26 -21.32 -17.01
C ASN A 134 13.32 -20.17 -16.01
N ARG A 135 13.27 -18.91 -16.47
CA ARG A 135 13.24 -17.74 -15.59
C ARG A 135 11.91 -17.00 -15.66
N GLY A 136 11.44 -16.52 -14.51
CA GLY A 136 10.23 -15.72 -14.37
C GLY A 136 10.44 -14.24 -14.64
N THR A 137 11.65 -13.75 -14.42
CA THR A 137 12.04 -12.35 -14.49
C THR A 137 13.38 -12.16 -15.20
N GLY A 138 13.67 -10.92 -15.60
CA GLY A 138 14.97 -10.50 -16.13
C GLY A 138 16.03 -10.24 -15.06
N GLU A 139 15.70 -10.38 -13.77
CA GLU A 139 16.65 -10.14 -12.68
C GLU A 139 17.83 -11.11 -12.77
N ALA A 140 18.99 -10.65 -12.27
CA ALA A 140 20.18 -11.47 -12.21
C ALA A 140 19.94 -12.70 -11.32
N SER A 141 20.30 -13.87 -11.84
CA SER A 141 20.30 -15.13 -11.08
C SER A 141 21.71 -15.48 -10.65
N LEU A 142 21.83 -16.17 -9.50
CA LEU A 142 23.09 -16.80 -9.09
C LEU A 142 23.51 -17.94 -10.04
N LEU A 143 22.58 -18.45 -10.85
CA LEU A 143 22.85 -19.43 -11.90
C LEU A 143 22.90 -18.72 -13.26
N PRO A 144 24.00 -18.84 -14.03
CA PRO A 144 24.15 -18.18 -15.34
C PRO A 144 23.39 -18.90 -16.47
N VAL A 145 22.38 -19.70 -16.14
CA VAL A 145 21.67 -20.58 -17.08
C VAL A 145 20.18 -20.38 -16.95
N GLY A 146 19.55 -20.01 -18.07
CA GLY A 146 18.11 -20.01 -18.20
C GLY A 146 17.59 -19.27 -19.42
N THR A 147 16.40 -19.64 -19.86
CA THR A 147 15.64 -18.92 -20.90
C THR A 147 14.45 -18.27 -20.24
N ASP A 148 14.12 -17.05 -20.65
CA ASP A 148 13.06 -16.29 -20.03
C ASP A 148 11.71 -16.66 -20.63
N GLY A 149 10.68 -16.74 -19.79
CA GLY A 149 9.31 -16.74 -20.31
C GLY A 149 8.84 -18.02 -20.98
N LEU A 150 9.57 -19.14 -20.91
CA LEU A 150 9.10 -20.39 -21.53
C LEU A 150 7.90 -20.96 -20.77
N GLY A 151 6.94 -21.53 -21.49
CA GLY A 151 5.82 -22.26 -20.90
C GLY A 151 4.50 -22.06 -21.61
N ALA A 152 3.44 -22.58 -20.98
CA ALA A 152 2.07 -22.43 -21.46
C ALA A 152 1.50 -21.07 -21.02
N TRP A 153 1.30 -20.17 -21.99
CA TRP A 153 0.74 -18.85 -21.76
C TRP A 153 -0.77 -18.81 -21.98
N THR A 154 -1.45 -18.03 -21.15
CA THR A 154 -2.81 -17.53 -21.36
C THR A 154 -2.79 -16.03 -21.14
N ILE A 155 -3.05 -15.25 -22.18
CA ILE A 155 -2.89 -13.80 -22.18
C ILE A 155 -4.24 -13.14 -22.44
N SER A 156 -4.56 -12.07 -21.71
CA SER A 156 -5.79 -11.34 -21.93
C SER A 156 -5.75 -10.51 -23.22
N PRO A 157 -6.92 -10.14 -23.79
CA PRO A 157 -7.00 -8.96 -24.64
C PRO A 157 -6.46 -7.72 -23.90
N PRO A 158 -6.10 -6.64 -24.62
CA PRO A 158 -5.72 -5.39 -23.97
C PRO A 158 -6.81 -4.91 -23.02
N LEU A 159 -6.41 -4.43 -21.84
CA LEU A 159 -7.31 -3.89 -20.83
C LEU A 159 -8.03 -2.66 -21.43
N PRO A 160 -9.37 -2.63 -21.39
CA PRO A 160 -10.12 -1.48 -21.92
C PRO A 160 -9.99 -0.23 -21.03
N HIS A 161 -9.62 -0.42 -19.76
CA HIS A 161 -9.51 0.63 -18.75
C HIS A 161 -8.37 0.30 -17.78
N ASP A 162 -7.93 1.30 -17.01
CA ASP A 162 -7.02 1.07 -15.90
C ASP A 162 -7.65 0.08 -14.90
N ALA A 163 -6.81 -0.83 -14.41
CA ALA A 163 -7.16 -1.83 -13.41
C ALA A 163 -6.25 -1.71 -12.19
N HIS A 164 -6.71 -2.20 -11.04
CA HIS A 164 -5.91 -2.26 -9.82
C HIS A 164 -5.97 -3.67 -9.27
N TYR A 165 -4.88 -4.42 -9.48
CA TYR A 165 -4.65 -5.74 -8.93
C TYR A 165 -4.26 -5.61 -7.47
N ALA A 166 -5.00 -6.21 -6.54
CA ALA A 166 -4.70 -6.10 -5.12
C ALA A 166 -5.15 -7.36 -4.36
N GLY A 167 -4.20 -8.17 -3.92
CA GLY A 167 -4.47 -9.36 -3.12
C GLY A 167 -3.68 -10.57 -3.57
N VAL A 168 -4.26 -11.74 -3.34
CA VAL A 168 -3.63 -13.06 -3.51
C VAL A 168 -4.37 -13.80 -4.63
N PRO A 169 -3.72 -14.14 -5.75
CA PRO A 169 -4.29 -15.02 -6.75
C PRO A 169 -4.42 -16.44 -6.26
N HIS A 170 -5.31 -17.18 -6.89
CA HIS A 170 -5.47 -18.60 -6.64
C HIS A 170 -5.50 -19.36 -7.97
N ALA A 171 -4.70 -20.42 -8.09
CA ALA A 171 -4.65 -21.27 -9.28
C ALA A 171 -5.05 -22.70 -8.95
N SER A 172 -5.93 -23.27 -9.77
CA SER A 172 -6.40 -24.66 -9.73
C SER A 172 -6.01 -25.32 -11.06
N LEU A 173 -5.11 -26.29 -11.04
CA LEU A 173 -4.54 -26.92 -12.24
C LEU A 173 -4.73 -28.43 -12.24
N GLN A 174 -4.99 -28.97 -13.42
CA GLN A 174 -4.78 -30.38 -13.73
C GLN A 174 -3.66 -30.48 -14.76
N LEU A 175 -2.59 -31.15 -14.37
CA LEU A 175 -1.40 -31.38 -15.18
C LEU A 175 -1.31 -32.86 -15.55
N ALA A 176 -0.64 -33.13 -16.67
CA ALA A 176 -0.23 -34.47 -17.07
C ALA A 176 1.30 -34.48 -17.22
N ALA A 177 1.94 -35.39 -16.50
CA ALA A 177 3.38 -35.66 -16.54
C ALA A 177 3.60 -37.17 -16.55
N ALA A 178 4.68 -37.65 -17.15
CA ALA A 178 5.00 -39.08 -17.19
C ALA A 178 5.35 -39.63 -15.79
N ARG A 179 5.90 -38.79 -14.90
CA ARG A 179 6.27 -39.12 -13.53
C ARG A 179 5.94 -37.95 -12.59
N PRO A 180 5.59 -38.21 -11.32
CA PRO A 180 5.44 -37.14 -10.33
C PRO A 180 6.77 -36.44 -10.06
N GLY A 181 6.71 -35.27 -9.42
CA GLY A 181 7.86 -34.50 -8.99
C GLY A 181 8.41 -33.54 -10.03
N ALA A 182 7.73 -33.35 -11.17
CA ALA A 182 8.09 -32.29 -12.11
C ALA A 182 7.99 -30.92 -11.44
N SER A 183 8.92 -30.02 -11.75
CA SER A 183 8.84 -28.64 -11.26
C SER A 183 7.70 -27.90 -11.96
N LEU A 184 7.01 -27.05 -11.21
CA LEU A 184 5.94 -26.20 -11.70
C LEU A 184 6.15 -24.79 -11.17
N SER A 185 6.09 -23.79 -12.05
CA SER A 185 5.84 -22.39 -11.71
C SER A 185 4.49 -21.93 -12.27
N VAL A 186 3.82 -21.05 -11.53
CA VAL A 186 2.63 -20.33 -12.00
C VAL A 186 2.84 -18.85 -11.75
N ASP A 187 2.80 -18.09 -12.84
CA ASP A 187 3.24 -16.70 -12.86
C ASP A 187 2.15 -15.81 -13.45
N VAL A 188 1.97 -14.62 -12.89
CA VAL A 188 1.04 -13.60 -13.35
C VAL A 188 1.83 -12.35 -13.72
N TYR A 189 1.59 -11.81 -14.91
CA TYR A 189 2.32 -10.69 -15.48
C TYR A 189 1.41 -9.52 -15.85
N ASP A 190 1.96 -8.31 -15.76
CA ASP A 190 1.51 -7.12 -16.46
C ASP A 190 2.34 -6.96 -17.74
N ILE A 191 1.72 -7.08 -18.90
CA ILE A 191 2.39 -7.04 -20.21
C ILE A 191 2.07 -5.70 -20.88
N ALA A 192 3.08 -4.86 -21.01
CA ALA A 192 2.99 -3.57 -21.68
C ALA A 192 2.82 -3.72 -23.21
N PRO A 193 2.32 -2.69 -23.93
CA PRO A 193 2.19 -2.71 -25.39
C PRO A 193 3.49 -2.95 -26.16
N ASP A 194 4.64 -2.63 -25.56
CA ASP A 194 5.98 -2.89 -26.10
C ASP A 194 6.47 -4.34 -25.86
N ARG A 195 5.61 -5.19 -25.30
CA ARG A 195 5.83 -6.61 -24.98
C ARG A 195 6.73 -6.86 -23.77
N ARG A 196 7.06 -5.83 -22.99
CA ARG A 196 7.71 -6.01 -21.68
C ARG A 196 6.68 -6.57 -20.70
N ALA A 197 6.92 -7.77 -20.21
CA ALA A 197 6.11 -8.45 -19.21
C ALA A 197 6.77 -8.35 -17.84
N LEU A 198 6.18 -7.57 -16.94
CA LEU A 198 6.60 -7.44 -15.55
C LEU A 198 5.86 -8.47 -14.70
N LEU A 199 6.61 -9.28 -13.94
CA LEU A 199 6.02 -10.23 -13.02
C LEU A 199 5.28 -9.48 -11.89
N LEU A 200 4.03 -9.87 -11.67
CA LEU A 200 3.21 -9.42 -10.53
C LEU A 200 3.27 -10.46 -9.41
N SER A 201 3.05 -11.72 -9.75
CA SER A 201 2.88 -12.76 -8.73
C SER A 201 3.39 -14.08 -9.24
N ARG A 202 3.91 -14.90 -8.33
CA ARG A 202 4.41 -16.24 -8.60
C ARG A 202 4.12 -17.18 -7.46
N GLU A 203 4.14 -18.47 -7.76
CA GLU A 203 4.33 -19.56 -6.79
C GLU A 203 4.85 -20.78 -7.52
N ALA A 204 5.53 -21.66 -6.78
CA ALA A 204 6.02 -22.92 -7.31
C ALA A 204 5.48 -24.11 -6.52
N SER A 205 5.46 -25.26 -7.18
CA SER A 205 5.15 -26.54 -6.56
C SER A 205 5.85 -27.67 -7.31
N LEU A 206 5.72 -28.88 -6.79
CA LEU A 206 6.00 -30.09 -7.54
C LEU A 206 4.68 -30.70 -8.02
N VAL A 207 4.67 -31.23 -9.24
CA VAL A 207 3.50 -31.90 -9.80
C VAL A 207 3.29 -33.24 -9.07
N PRO A 208 2.17 -33.45 -8.37
CA PRO A 208 1.89 -34.72 -7.69
C PRO A 208 1.49 -35.82 -8.67
N ALA A 209 1.42 -37.06 -8.21
CA ALA A 209 1.12 -38.22 -9.05
C ALA A 209 -0.25 -38.17 -9.73
N ASP A 210 -1.24 -37.53 -9.11
CA ASP A 210 -2.58 -37.33 -9.69
C ASP A 210 -2.66 -36.04 -10.55
N GLY A 211 -1.57 -35.27 -10.63
CA GLY A 211 -1.45 -34.04 -11.40
C GLY A 211 -2.29 -32.87 -10.91
N ARG A 212 -2.95 -32.96 -9.75
CA ARG A 212 -3.81 -31.90 -9.23
C ARG A 212 -3.03 -30.92 -8.36
N VAL A 213 -3.07 -29.65 -8.70
CA VAL A 213 -2.32 -28.61 -7.99
C VAL A 213 -3.23 -27.43 -7.67
N GLU A 214 -3.24 -27.03 -6.41
CA GLU A 214 -3.95 -25.86 -5.89
C GLU A 214 -2.95 -24.94 -5.20
N LEU A 215 -2.86 -23.69 -5.64
CA LEU A 215 -1.84 -22.74 -5.17
C LEU A 215 -2.48 -21.39 -4.88
N ASP A 216 -2.24 -20.86 -3.69
CA ASP A 216 -2.34 -19.43 -3.46
C ASP A 216 -1.01 -18.80 -3.88
N LEU A 217 -1.01 -17.87 -4.83
CA LEU A 217 0.22 -17.20 -5.25
C LEU A 217 0.59 -16.07 -4.30
N TYR A 218 1.75 -15.45 -4.51
CA TYR A 218 2.17 -14.29 -3.73
C TYR A 218 1.18 -13.12 -3.78
N GLY A 219 1.02 -12.46 -2.63
CA GLY A 219 0.19 -11.26 -2.54
C GLY A 219 0.88 -10.06 -3.21
N GLN A 220 0.11 -9.22 -3.91
CA GLN A 220 0.63 -8.00 -4.54
C GLN A 220 -0.38 -6.85 -4.58
N ASP A 221 0.13 -5.63 -4.81
CA ASP A 221 -0.65 -4.41 -5.02
C ASP A 221 -0.13 -3.57 -6.20
N TRP A 222 -0.81 -3.66 -7.34
CA TRP A 222 -0.32 -3.16 -8.61
C TRP A 222 -1.39 -2.42 -9.41
N LYS A 223 -1.06 -1.26 -9.95
CA LYS A 223 -1.87 -0.56 -10.96
C LYS A 223 -1.46 -1.01 -12.35
N LEU A 224 -2.43 -1.40 -13.16
CA LEU A 224 -2.25 -1.80 -14.55
C LEU A 224 -2.91 -0.74 -15.45
N PRO A 225 -2.16 -0.09 -16.35
CA PRO A 225 -2.73 0.88 -17.28
C PRO A 225 -3.67 0.25 -18.31
N ALA A 226 -4.64 1.01 -18.82
CA ALA A 226 -5.38 0.64 -20.02
C ALA A 226 -4.42 0.35 -21.19
N GLY A 227 -4.76 -0.62 -22.03
CA GLY A 227 -3.94 -1.07 -23.16
C GLY A 227 -2.88 -2.12 -22.80
N HIS A 228 -2.52 -2.26 -21.52
CA HIS A 228 -1.71 -3.41 -21.07
C HIS A 228 -2.52 -4.71 -21.11
N ARG A 229 -1.85 -5.85 -20.96
CA ARG A 229 -2.49 -7.17 -20.88
C ARG A 229 -2.10 -7.86 -19.59
N VAL A 230 -2.96 -8.77 -19.12
CA VAL A 230 -2.63 -9.69 -18.04
C VAL A 230 -2.19 -11.01 -18.65
N GLY A 231 -0.99 -11.47 -18.32
CA GLY A 231 -0.49 -12.77 -18.73
C GLY A 231 -0.48 -13.75 -17.56
N VAL A 232 -0.87 -15.00 -17.81
CA VAL A 232 -0.64 -16.11 -16.88
C VAL A 232 0.23 -17.14 -17.59
N ARG A 233 1.34 -17.53 -16.96
CA ARG A 233 2.27 -18.54 -17.47
C ARG A 233 2.28 -19.74 -16.52
N VAL A 234 2.17 -20.93 -17.11
CA VAL A 234 2.42 -22.20 -16.42
C VAL A 234 3.71 -22.78 -17.01
N GLY A 235 4.76 -22.85 -16.20
CA GLY A 235 6.11 -23.21 -16.63
C GLY A 235 6.79 -24.22 -15.71
N SER A 236 8.06 -24.50 -15.98
CA SER A 236 8.87 -25.44 -15.19
C SER A 236 9.37 -24.82 -13.89
N ALA A 237 10.02 -23.67 -13.96
CA ALA A 237 10.60 -23.01 -12.81
C ALA A 237 10.73 -21.49 -13.03
N ASP A 238 10.96 -20.80 -11.92
CA ASP A 238 11.64 -19.51 -11.89
C ASP A 238 13.03 -19.75 -11.29
N ALA A 239 13.99 -20.11 -12.14
CA ALA A 239 15.33 -20.54 -11.76
C ALA A 239 16.15 -19.45 -11.05
N GLU A 240 15.76 -18.18 -11.20
CA GLU A 240 16.30 -17.06 -10.44
C GLU A 240 15.76 -16.98 -9.00
N TRP A 241 14.72 -17.75 -8.68
CA TRP A 241 14.01 -17.71 -7.40
C TRP A 241 14.03 -19.05 -6.64
N TRP A 242 13.88 -20.16 -7.37
CA TRP A 242 14.02 -21.52 -6.87
C TRP A 242 14.98 -22.29 -7.76
N THR A 243 15.76 -23.21 -7.20
CA THR A 243 16.75 -24.01 -7.94
C THR A 243 16.38 -25.49 -7.99
N PRO A 244 15.24 -25.86 -8.61
CA PRO A 244 14.85 -27.27 -8.68
C PRO A 244 15.72 -28.04 -9.68
N VAL A 245 15.78 -29.36 -9.51
CA VAL A 245 16.36 -30.27 -10.50
C VAL A 245 15.27 -30.69 -11.46
N GLY A 246 15.33 -30.22 -12.71
CA GLY A 246 14.35 -30.54 -13.72
C GLY A 246 14.31 -32.03 -14.07
N THR A 247 13.12 -32.60 -14.14
CA THR A 247 12.90 -34.02 -14.48
C THR A 247 13.08 -34.33 -15.98
N GLN A 248 13.28 -33.29 -16.80
CA GLN A 248 13.46 -33.35 -18.26
C GLN A 248 12.29 -33.97 -19.03
N GLN A 249 11.10 -33.99 -18.43
CA GLN A 249 9.89 -34.47 -19.07
C GLN A 249 9.02 -33.31 -19.55
N THR A 250 8.25 -33.57 -20.60
CA THR A 250 7.18 -32.67 -21.00
C THR A 250 6.03 -32.75 -20.01
N VAL A 251 5.60 -31.60 -19.50
CA VAL A 251 4.37 -31.45 -18.71
C VAL A 251 3.32 -30.75 -19.56
N THR A 252 2.09 -31.27 -19.55
CA THR A 252 0.95 -30.69 -20.26
C THR A 252 -0.08 -30.14 -19.29
N LEU A 253 -0.51 -28.90 -19.52
CA LEU A 253 -1.68 -28.32 -18.86
C LEU A 253 -2.95 -28.91 -19.48
N VAL A 254 -3.61 -29.84 -18.78
CA VAL A 254 -4.84 -30.47 -19.26
C VAL A 254 -6.01 -29.50 -19.16
N ARG A 255 -6.13 -28.84 -18.00
CA ARG A 255 -7.08 -27.75 -17.74
C ARG A 255 -6.60 -26.95 -16.55
N GLY A 256 -7.03 -25.71 -16.44
CA GLY A 256 -6.78 -24.92 -15.24
C GLY A 256 -7.62 -23.67 -15.19
N THR A 257 -7.72 -23.10 -14.00
CA THR A 257 -8.30 -21.78 -13.76
C THR A 257 -7.41 -20.96 -12.86
N VAL A 258 -7.44 -19.65 -13.04
CA VAL A 258 -6.83 -18.70 -12.12
C VAL A 258 -7.88 -17.68 -11.68
N ASP A 259 -7.96 -17.42 -10.38
CA ASP A 259 -8.77 -16.35 -9.80
C ASP A 259 -7.84 -15.16 -9.52
N LEU A 260 -8.03 -14.06 -10.25
CA LEU A 260 -7.18 -12.87 -10.18
C LEU A 260 -7.85 -11.76 -9.36
N PRO A 261 -7.16 -11.16 -8.37
CA PRO A 261 -7.77 -10.23 -7.43
C PRO A 261 -7.74 -8.78 -7.93
N PHE A 262 -8.89 -8.25 -8.39
CA PHE A 262 -8.99 -6.86 -8.83
C PHE A 262 -9.90 -6.02 -7.91
N LEU A 263 -9.52 -4.78 -7.63
CA LEU A 263 -10.35 -3.87 -6.84
C LEU A 263 -11.53 -3.34 -7.65
N ARG A 264 -12.74 -3.43 -7.08
CA ARG A 264 -13.94 -2.85 -7.66
C ARG A 264 -13.96 -1.32 -7.59
N HIS A 265 -13.39 -0.73 -6.55
CA HIS A 265 -13.49 0.71 -6.30
C HIS A 265 -12.14 1.44 -6.39
N ARG A 266 -12.17 2.62 -7.00
CA ARG A 266 -11.01 3.51 -7.09
C ARG A 266 -10.59 4.00 -5.71
N ARG A 267 -9.29 4.01 -5.47
CA ARG A 267 -8.67 4.60 -4.28
C ARG A 267 -8.23 6.03 -4.62
N THR A 268 -8.77 7.00 -3.88
CA THR A 268 -8.46 8.43 -4.06
C THR A 268 -7.53 8.97 -2.97
N GLU A 269 -7.34 8.22 -1.89
CA GLU A 269 -6.38 8.54 -0.83
C GLU A 269 -4.99 8.05 -1.24
N ALA A 270 -4.04 8.98 -1.36
CA ALA A 270 -2.64 8.71 -1.63
C ALA A 270 -1.76 9.62 -0.77
N ALA A 271 -0.77 9.04 -0.11
CA ALA A 271 0.26 9.75 0.63
C ALA A 271 1.63 9.39 0.07
N ALA A 272 2.49 10.40 -0.04
CA ALA A 272 3.92 10.19 -0.26
C ALA A 272 4.58 9.90 1.09
N LEU A 273 4.71 8.62 1.43
CA LEU A 273 5.52 8.14 2.56
C LEU A 273 6.89 7.69 2.03
N LYS A 274 7.29 6.43 2.24
CA LYS A 274 8.54 5.85 1.72
C LYS A 274 8.36 5.31 0.31
N ARG A 275 9.23 5.65 -0.65
CA ARG A 275 9.35 4.91 -1.92
C ARG A 275 10.61 4.05 -1.88
N PRO A 276 10.50 2.72 -1.92
CA PRO A 276 11.65 1.87 -1.76
C PRO A 276 12.50 1.76 -3.04
N LYS A 277 13.83 1.71 -2.92
CA LYS A 277 14.75 1.50 -4.05
C LYS A 277 14.44 0.19 -4.79
N ARG A 278 14.05 -0.85 -4.06
CA ARG A 278 13.64 -2.15 -4.60
C ARG A 278 12.56 -2.04 -5.69
N LEU A 279 11.59 -1.13 -5.52
CA LEU A 279 10.54 -0.92 -6.52
C LEU A 279 11.12 -0.34 -7.82
N ASP A 280 12.08 0.58 -7.73
CA ASP A 280 12.72 1.15 -8.92
C ASP A 280 13.54 0.09 -9.65
N THR A 281 14.36 -0.69 -8.93
CA THR A 281 15.11 -1.83 -9.48
C THR A 281 14.20 -2.89 -10.11
N TRP A 282 13.07 -3.22 -9.45
CA TRP A 282 12.11 -4.19 -9.99
C TRP A 282 11.51 -3.74 -11.32
N LEU A 283 11.14 -2.46 -11.43
CA LEU A 283 10.58 -1.90 -12.67
C LEU A 283 11.59 -1.89 -13.82
N GLU A 284 12.88 -1.76 -13.50
CA GLU A 284 13.98 -1.75 -14.46
C GLU A 284 14.36 -3.16 -14.92
N ASP A 285 14.67 -4.04 -13.97
CA ASP A 285 15.39 -5.30 -14.20
C ASP A 285 14.46 -6.51 -14.33
N ALA A 286 13.30 -6.52 -13.67
CA ALA A 286 12.43 -7.68 -13.66
C ALA A 286 11.70 -7.99 -14.97
N PRO A 287 11.34 -7.00 -15.83
CA PRO A 287 10.60 -7.31 -17.06
C PRO A 287 11.36 -8.23 -18.02
N ILE A 288 10.66 -9.25 -18.51
CA ILE A 288 11.10 -10.08 -19.63
C ILE A 288 10.42 -9.60 -20.92
N THR A 289 10.98 -9.94 -22.08
CA THR A 289 10.31 -9.66 -23.37
C THR A 289 9.53 -10.89 -23.81
N VAL A 290 8.24 -10.74 -24.08
CA VAL A 290 7.43 -11.82 -24.64
C VAL A 290 7.43 -11.72 -26.18
N PRO A 291 7.72 -12.80 -26.92
CA PRO A 291 7.64 -12.79 -28.38
C PRO A 291 6.23 -12.43 -28.87
N GLN A 292 6.13 -11.70 -29.98
CA GLN A 292 4.83 -11.32 -30.54
C GLN A 292 4.03 -12.57 -30.93
N GLU A 293 4.66 -13.61 -31.50
CA GLU A 293 3.95 -14.85 -31.82
C GLU A 293 3.38 -15.54 -30.57
N THR A 294 4.04 -15.40 -29.41
CA THR A 294 3.52 -15.93 -28.15
C THR A 294 2.30 -15.13 -27.69
N ILE A 295 2.34 -13.80 -27.78
CA ILE A 295 1.19 -12.95 -27.45
C ILE A 295 -0.01 -13.26 -28.35
N ASP A 296 0.22 -13.38 -29.66
CA ASP A 296 -0.85 -13.62 -30.63
C ASP A 296 -1.47 -15.01 -30.44
N ALA A 297 -0.64 -16.04 -30.28
CA ALA A 297 -1.10 -17.41 -30.08
C ALA A 297 -1.78 -17.63 -28.72
N ALA A 298 -1.32 -16.93 -27.67
CA ALA A 298 -1.83 -17.11 -26.31
C ALA A 298 -2.92 -16.11 -25.91
N THR A 299 -3.24 -15.12 -26.75
CA THR A 299 -4.36 -14.20 -26.47
C THR A 299 -5.66 -14.98 -26.45
N ALA A 300 -6.27 -15.11 -25.27
CA ALA A 300 -7.52 -15.80 -25.04
C ALA A 300 -8.69 -14.79 -25.03
N PRO A 301 -9.60 -14.78 -26.02
CA PRO A 301 -10.73 -13.86 -26.04
C PRO A 301 -11.68 -14.04 -24.84
N GLY A 302 -11.70 -15.23 -24.24
CA GLY A 302 -12.47 -15.57 -23.05
C GLY A 302 -11.80 -15.23 -21.72
N PHE A 303 -10.66 -14.51 -21.73
CA PHE A 303 -10.01 -14.07 -20.49
C PHE A 303 -10.90 -13.06 -19.77
N THR A 304 -11.23 -13.31 -18.50
CA THR A 304 -12.10 -12.44 -17.72
C THR A 304 -11.35 -11.18 -17.31
N LEU A 305 -11.76 -10.03 -17.83
CA LEU A 305 -11.17 -8.73 -17.54
C LEU A 305 -11.96 -7.98 -16.45
N PRO A 306 -11.31 -7.13 -15.64
CA PRO A 306 -12.00 -6.29 -14.67
C PRO A 306 -12.84 -5.22 -15.37
N ALA A 307 -14.00 -4.95 -14.80
CA ALA A 307 -14.81 -3.78 -15.17
C ALA A 307 -14.12 -2.49 -14.74
N ALA A 308 -14.50 -1.36 -15.35
CA ALA A 308 -14.02 -0.05 -14.94
C ALA A 308 -14.29 0.20 -13.44
N GLN A 309 -13.26 0.60 -12.71
CA GLN A 309 -13.40 0.84 -11.29
C GLN A 309 -14.39 1.98 -11.00
N THR A 310 -15.29 1.75 -10.05
CA THR A 310 -16.29 2.73 -9.64
C THR A 310 -15.79 3.56 -8.44
N ALA A 311 -16.44 4.67 -8.12
CA ALA A 311 -16.13 5.36 -6.87
C ALA A 311 -16.46 4.45 -5.67
N LEU A 312 -15.75 4.63 -4.56
CA LEU A 312 -16.12 3.97 -3.30
C LEU A 312 -17.57 4.34 -2.94
N PRO A 313 -18.41 3.37 -2.55
CA PRO A 313 -19.76 3.65 -2.11
C PRO A 313 -19.71 4.63 -0.95
N VAL A 314 -20.45 5.73 -1.10
CA VAL A 314 -20.68 6.66 0.00
C VAL A 314 -21.56 5.93 1.01
N PRO A 315 -21.16 5.77 2.29
CA PRO A 315 -21.96 5.04 3.27
C PRO A 315 -23.38 5.62 3.34
N ALA A 316 -24.39 4.75 3.35
CA ALA A 316 -25.78 5.16 3.51
C ALA A 316 -25.93 6.05 4.76
N GLY A 317 -26.42 7.28 4.58
CA GLY A 317 -26.50 8.31 5.63
C GLY A 317 -25.48 9.45 5.50
N ALA A 318 -24.60 9.44 4.50
CA ALA A 318 -23.85 10.62 4.11
C ALA A 318 -24.73 11.56 3.25
N PRO A 319 -24.72 12.88 3.52
CA PRO A 319 -25.59 13.84 2.84
C PRO A 319 -25.36 13.87 1.32
N PRO A 320 -26.40 14.16 0.51
CA PRO A 320 -26.35 14.02 -0.94
C PRO A 320 -25.26 14.88 -1.60
N ALA A 321 -24.66 14.32 -2.64
CA ALA A 321 -23.64 14.94 -3.47
C ALA A 321 -24.25 16.07 -4.32
N ASN A 322 -24.33 17.26 -3.75
CA ASN A 322 -24.34 18.55 -4.46
C ASN A 322 -23.84 19.68 -3.54
N VAL A 323 -22.69 19.44 -2.90
CA VAL A 323 -21.84 20.48 -2.34
C VAL A 323 -20.40 20.12 -2.74
N PRO A 324 -19.63 21.01 -3.37
CA PRO A 324 -18.26 20.71 -3.76
C PRO A 324 -17.43 20.29 -2.53
N VAL A 325 -17.03 19.01 -2.48
CA VAL A 325 -16.13 18.50 -1.46
C VAL A 325 -14.71 18.92 -1.85
N GLY A 326 -14.33 20.11 -1.40
CA GLY A 326 -12.94 20.54 -1.48
C GLY A 326 -12.04 19.55 -0.74
N GLY A 327 -11.02 19.02 -1.43
CA GLY A 327 -9.88 18.35 -0.81
C GLY A 327 -9.36 19.16 0.38
N PRO A 328 -8.69 18.50 1.36
CA PRO A 328 -8.73 18.83 2.79
C PRO A 328 -9.04 20.30 2.98
N THR A 329 -10.34 20.63 3.18
CA THR A 329 -10.78 22.02 3.28
C THR A 329 -9.73 22.76 4.07
N ALA A 330 -9.15 23.78 3.44
CA ALA A 330 -8.06 24.51 4.03
C ALA A 330 -8.60 25.14 5.32
N ARG A 331 -8.49 24.42 6.43
CA ARG A 331 -9.13 24.77 7.69
C ARG A 331 -8.07 25.44 8.51
N LEU A 332 -8.25 26.74 8.69
CA LEU A 332 -7.52 27.48 9.70
C LEU A 332 -8.24 27.28 11.03
N THR A 333 -7.60 26.60 11.97
CA THR A 333 -8.11 26.51 13.35
C THR A 333 -7.26 27.37 14.27
N ALA A 334 -7.82 27.76 15.41
CA ALA A 334 -7.10 28.52 16.41
C ALA A 334 -7.55 28.11 17.82
N ARG A 335 -6.59 27.83 18.68
CA ARG A 335 -6.75 27.63 20.13
C ARG A 335 -5.80 28.58 20.84
N ILE A 336 -6.22 29.07 21.99
CA ILE A 336 -5.44 29.99 22.81
C ILE A 336 -5.35 29.44 24.22
N SER A 337 -4.16 29.51 24.82
CA SER A 337 -3.93 29.14 26.20
C SER A 337 -3.05 30.20 26.89
N ALA A 338 -3.24 30.35 28.20
CA ALA A 338 -2.46 31.25 29.03
C ALA A 338 -1.69 30.44 30.08
N THR A 339 -0.41 30.72 30.23
CA THR A 339 0.44 30.13 31.27
C THR A 339 1.12 31.24 32.07
N ALA A 340 1.03 31.15 33.39
CA ALA A 340 1.84 31.97 34.29
C ALA A 340 3.19 31.28 34.49
N ARG A 341 4.30 32.00 34.36
CA ARG A 341 5.58 31.50 34.92
C ARG A 341 5.54 31.66 36.44
N ARG A 342 6.32 30.82 37.13
CA ARG A 342 6.57 30.73 38.58
C ARG A 342 6.09 31.93 39.42
N ARG A 343 5.54 31.63 40.61
CA ARG A 343 5.08 32.58 41.64
C ARG A 343 6.08 33.75 41.76
N GLY A 344 5.67 34.96 41.35
CA GLY A 344 6.50 36.18 41.35
C GLY A 344 6.81 36.81 39.98
N SER A 345 6.63 36.12 38.84
CA SER A 345 6.87 36.71 37.52
C SER A 345 5.75 37.67 37.07
N ARG A 346 6.08 38.95 36.84
CA ARG A 346 5.18 39.94 36.19
C ARG A 346 4.92 39.65 34.70
N VAL A 347 5.69 38.75 34.08
CA VAL A 347 5.55 38.37 32.66
C VAL A 347 4.77 37.07 32.53
N ARG A 348 3.67 37.12 31.79
CA ARG A 348 2.76 36.00 31.53
C ARG A 348 2.80 35.63 30.06
N ARG A 349 2.53 34.37 29.74
CA ARG A 349 2.67 33.85 28.39
C ARG A 349 1.32 33.46 27.84
N ILE A 350 1.01 33.91 26.63
CA ILE A 350 -0.15 33.47 25.87
C ILE A 350 0.36 32.72 24.65
N THR A 351 -0.09 31.48 24.46
CA THR A 351 0.21 30.69 23.27
C THR A 351 -1.05 30.55 22.44
N VAL A 352 -0.92 30.83 21.13
CA VAL A 352 -1.96 30.62 20.13
C VAL A 352 -1.44 29.56 19.15
N LEU A 353 -2.20 28.50 18.92
CA LEU A 353 -1.81 27.41 18.02
C LEU A 353 -3.02 26.90 17.24
N GLY A 354 -2.78 26.19 16.14
CA GLY A 354 -3.82 25.52 15.38
C GLY A 354 -3.33 24.98 14.05
N ASN A 355 -4.26 24.43 13.29
CA ASN A 355 -4.00 23.90 11.95
C ASN A 355 -4.07 25.03 10.93
N ALA A 356 -3.20 24.97 9.93
CA ALA A 356 -3.21 25.86 8.79
C ALA A 356 -2.58 25.12 7.59
N PRO A 357 -2.98 25.41 6.34
CA PRO A 357 -2.42 24.73 5.17
C PRO A 357 -0.90 24.83 5.17
N ARG A 358 -0.20 23.72 4.88
CA ARG A 358 1.27 23.68 4.82
C ARG A 358 1.77 24.81 3.92
N GLY A 359 2.75 25.58 4.40
CA GLY A 359 3.32 26.72 3.66
C GLY A 359 2.50 28.02 3.68
N ALA A 360 1.30 28.04 4.28
CA ALA A 360 0.52 29.27 4.40
C ALA A 360 1.19 30.29 5.33
N ARG A 361 1.12 31.58 4.97
CA ARG A 361 1.53 32.69 5.85
C ARG A 361 0.40 32.98 6.84
N VAL A 362 0.62 32.71 8.11
CA VAL A 362 -0.34 32.88 9.20
C VAL A 362 -0.05 34.16 9.98
N THR A 363 -1.05 35.04 10.10
CA THR A 363 -1.03 36.25 10.94
C THR A 363 -1.90 36.03 12.17
N VAL A 364 -1.33 36.14 13.36
CA VAL A 364 -2.03 36.03 14.65
C VAL A 364 -2.08 37.41 15.31
N ALA A 365 -3.29 37.97 15.42
CA ALA A 365 -3.56 39.23 16.12
C ALA A 365 -4.18 38.95 17.49
N LEU A 366 -3.42 39.21 18.57
CA LEU A 366 -3.86 39.11 19.95
C LEU A 366 -4.69 40.35 20.32
N ARG A 367 -5.84 40.14 20.97
CA ARG A 367 -6.82 41.17 21.34
C ARG A 367 -7.10 41.15 22.84
N ARG A 368 -7.30 42.34 23.42
CA ARG A 368 -7.76 42.56 24.80
C ARG A 368 -8.81 43.68 24.79
N ALA A 369 -9.95 43.47 25.44
CA ALA A 369 -11.06 44.45 25.48
C ALA A 369 -11.43 44.98 24.07
N GLY A 370 -11.56 44.07 23.09
CA GLY A 370 -11.89 44.42 21.71
C GLY A 370 -10.76 45.00 20.86
N ARG A 371 -9.68 45.53 21.44
CA ARG A 371 -8.55 46.13 20.70
C ARG A 371 -7.42 45.13 20.43
N VAL A 372 -6.77 45.23 19.28
CA VAL A 372 -5.55 44.47 18.98
C VAL A 372 -4.41 45.04 19.82
N VAL A 373 -3.72 44.18 20.57
CA VAL A 373 -2.62 44.58 21.48
C VAL A 373 -1.26 44.05 21.04
N ALA A 374 -1.22 43.04 20.17
CA ALA A 374 0.00 42.54 19.55
C ALA A 374 -0.33 41.71 18.30
N THR A 375 0.57 41.69 17.33
CA THR A 375 0.44 40.85 16.12
C THR A 375 1.75 40.11 15.86
N ARG A 376 1.68 38.86 15.41
CA ARG A 376 2.83 38.07 14.96
C ARG A 376 2.49 37.32 13.67
N ARG A 377 3.50 37.10 12.83
CA ARG A 377 3.38 36.35 11.57
C ARG A 377 4.32 35.15 11.59
N VAL A 378 3.84 34.00 11.13
CA VAL A 378 4.60 32.74 11.01
C VAL A 378 4.17 31.99 9.77
N SER A 379 5.03 31.12 9.24
CA SER A 379 4.66 30.17 8.19
C SER A 379 4.22 28.85 8.80
N ALA A 380 3.11 28.28 8.32
CA ALA A 380 2.63 26.99 8.78
C ALA A 380 3.57 25.85 8.33
N ARG A 381 4.02 25.04 9.29
CA ARG A 381 4.89 23.87 9.07
C ARG A 381 4.12 22.62 9.45
N VAL A 382 4.28 21.55 8.68
CA VAL A 382 3.61 20.25 8.94
C VAL A 382 2.07 20.37 9.12
N GLY A 383 1.44 21.35 8.45
CA GLY A 383 0.00 21.59 8.55
C GLY A 383 -0.46 22.35 9.81
N ALA A 384 0.46 22.93 10.59
CA ALA A 384 0.14 23.63 11.83
C ALA A 384 0.98 24.89 12.06
N TYR A 385 0.55 25.73 13.01
CA TYR A 385 1.29 26.91 13.48
C TYR A 385 1.21 27.04 15.00
N ARG A 386 2.22 27.69 15.59
CA ARG A 386 2.29 28.05 17.01
C ARG A 386 2.94 29.41 17.17
N VAL A 387 2.29 30.30 17.92
CA VAL A 387 2.77 31.64 18.22
C VAL A 387 2.67 31.88 19.72
N THR A 388 3.69 32.50 20.29
CA THR A 388 3.73 32.84 21.72
C THR A 388 3.91 34.34 21.92
N PHE A 389 3.08 34.92 22.77
CA PHE A 389 3.12 36.31 23.20
C PHE A 389 3.52 36.40 24.68
N ARG A 390 4.28 37.45 25.02
CA ARG A 390 4.53 37.84 26.41
C ARG A 390 3.61 39.01 26.74
N VAL A 391 2.83 38.91 27.81
CA VAL A 391 1.90 39.97 28.26
C VAL A 391 2.20 40.34 29.71
N ARG A 392 2.06 41.63 30.04
CA ARG A 392 2.31 42.17 31.39
C ARG A 392 1.03 42.49 32.16
N ARG A 393 -0.09 42.70 31.45
CA ARG A 393 -1.37 43.13 32.05
C ARG A 393 -2.28 41.93 32.29
N ALA A 394 -3.00 41.94 33.41
CA ALA A 394 -4.10 41.02 33.66
C ALA A 394 -5.30 41.31 32.74
N GLY A 395 -6.13 40.29 32.50
CA GLY A 395 -7.39 40.46 31.79
C GLY A 395 -7.74 39.29 30.86
N ARG A 396 -8.81 39.46 30.09
CA ARG A 396 -9.26 38.49 29.09
C ARG A 396 -8.62 38.79 27.73
N TYR A 397 -8.03 37.77 27.13
CA TYR A 397 -7.35 37.84 25.85
C TYR A 397 -7.97 36.87 24.86
N ALA A 398 -8.16 37.31 23.62
CA ALA A 398 -8.56 36.46 22.50
C ALA A 398 -7.59 36.69 21.34
N ALA A 399 -7.64 35.84 20.33
CA ALA A 399 -6.85 35.97 19.10
C ALA A 399 -7.75 35.87 17.87
N ARG A 400 -7.45 36.70 16.87
CA ARG A 400 -7.92 36.58 15.49
C ARG A 400 -6.75 36.10 14.65
N VAL A 401 -6.96 35.06 13.85
CA VAL A 401 -5.93 34.45 13.02
C VAL A 401 -6.36 34.55 11.57
N GLY A 402 -5.45 34.92 10.69
CA GLY A 402 -5.64 34.87 9.24
C GLY A 402 -4.54 34.04 8.58
N ALA A 403 -4.84 33.30 7.53
CA ALA A 403 -3.86 32.56 6.74
C ALA A 403 -4.03 32.84 5.25
N ARG A 404 -2.92 32.99 4.52
CA ARG A 404 -2.91 33.18 3.07
C ARG A 404 -1.93 32.22 2.37
N ARG A 405 -2.34 31.64 1.23
CA ARG A 405 -1.50 30.85 0.32
C ARG A 405 -2.05 30.97 -1.11
N GLY A 406 -1.33 31.64 -2.02
CA GLY A 406 -1.89 31.97 -3.33
C GLY A 406 -3.18 32.79 -3.20
N THR A 407 -4.25 32.36 -3.87
CA THR A 407 -5.59 32.98 -3.82
C THR A 407 -6.42 32.58 -2.58
N LEU A 408 -5.98 31.57 -1.82
CA LEU A 408 -6.68 31.10 -0.64
C LEU A 408 -6.46 32.04 0.56
N ALA A 409 -7.54 32.58 1.12
CA ALA A 409 -7.55 33.40 2.34
C ALA A 409 -8.52 32.82 3.38
N LEU A 410 -8.04 32.60 4.60
CA LEU A 410 -8.80 32.00 5.69
C LEU A 410 -8.73 32.85 6.95
N THR A 411 -9.77 32.80 7.79
CA THR A 411 -9.74 33.43 9.11
C THR A 411 -10.32 32.53 10.20
N ALA A 412 -9.78 32.65 11.41
CA ALA A 412 -10.25 31.97 12.60
C ALA A 412 -10.24 32.91 13.81
N ARG A 413 -11.05 32.61 14.82
CA ARG A 413 -11.11 33.34 16.10
C ARG A 413 -11.07 32.35 17.24
N THR A 414 -10.52 32.78 18.37
CA THR A 414 -10.47 31.98 19.60
C THR A 414 -11.47 32.53 20.62
N ARG A 415 -11.96 31.65 21.52
CA ARG A 415 -12.64 32.09 22.74
C ARG A 415 -11.61 32.75 23.67
N ALA A 416 -12.04 33.76 24.42
CA ALA A 416 -11.12 34.51 25.27
C ALA A 416 -10.65 33.69 26.48
N VAL A 417 -9.36 33.74 26.80
CA VAL A 417 -8.76 33.16 28.02
C VAL A 417 -8.46 34.24 29.04
N ARG A 418 -8.63 33.92 30.33
CA ARG A 418 -8.30 34.82 31.43
C ARG A 418 -6.84 34.65 31.82
N VAL A 419 -6.11 35.75 31.79
CA VAL A 419 -4.75 35.86 32.32
C VAL A 419 -4.87 36.52 33.70
N ARG A 420 -4.68 35.74 34.76
CA ARG A 420 -4.73 36.20 36.16
C ARG A 420 -3.46 36.93 36.53
#